data_AF-A0A1Z4I6I3-F1
#
_entry.id   AF-A0A1Z4I6I3-F1
#
_cell.length_a   1.000
_cell.length_b   1.000
_cell.length_c   1.000
_cell.angle_alpha   90.00
_cell.angle_beta   90.00
_cell.angle_gamma   90.00
#
_symmetry.space_group_name_H-M   'P 1'
#
loop_
_entity.id
_entity.type
_entity.pdbx_description
1 polymer ?
#
loop_
_entity_poly.entity_id
_entity_poly.type
_entity_poly.pdbx_seq_one_letter_code
_entity_poly.pdbx_strand_id
1 'polypeptide(L)'
;MKKLKFRWFITLFFLATFTTVMLGMAPSFSQVKSSESVGFFCQNTFDKASQQQLPTTVAWIPEKQGHIRIITWKSEAIAGWTPRERCEVVSSKFHKFYEAGKLNYLTNGKVRGYPVVCAVAK
;
A
#
# COMPACT_ATOMS: atom_id res chain seq x y z
N MET A 1 1.96 -65.94 9.61
CA MET A 1 2.05 -66.79 10.83
C MET A 1 3.51 -66.94 11.22
N LYS A 2 3.83 -66.78 12.51
CA LYS A 2 5.05 -67.25 13.24
C LYS A 2 6.39 -66.60 12.81
N LYS A 3 6.93 -65.59 13.49
CA LYS A 3 7.62 -65.55 14.81
C LYS A 3 8.81 -66.53 14.94
N LEU A 4 10.02 -65.98 15.06
CA LEU A 4 11.10 -66.44 15.97
C LEU A 4 12.23 -65.38 15.96
N LYS A 5 12.31 -64.44 16.93
CA LYS A 5 13.02 -64.55 18.22
C LYS A 5 14.43 -65.14 18.11
N PHE A 6 15.45 -64.27 18.12
CA PHE A 6 16.74 -64.61 18.73
C PHE A 6 17.16 -63.49 19.66
N ARG A 7 17.77 -63.92 20.75
CA ARG A 7 17.77 -63.34 22.08
C ARG A 7 19.20 -63.00 22.41
N TRP A 8 19.50 -61.78 22.83
CA TRP A 8 20.58 -61.62 23.80
C TRP A 8 20.32 -60.47 24.77
N PHE A 9 20.55 -60.80 26.02
CA PHE A 9 20.22 -60.08 27.23
C PHE A 9 21.45 -59.26 27.65
N ILE A 10 21.19 -58.10 28.27
CA ILE A 10 22.00 -57.44 29.31
C ILE A 10 23.28 -56.74 28.86
N THR A 11 23.23 -55.39 28.83
CA THR A 11 24.07 -54.48 29.65
C THR A 11 23.59 -53.04 29.38
N LEU A 12 22.73 -52.47 30.26
CA LEU A 12 23.08 -51.52 31.31
C LEU A 12 23.88 -50.28 30.84
N PHE A 13 23.25 -49.11 31.05
CA PHE A 13 23.85 -47.79 31.25
C PHE A 13 24.61 -47.17 30.06
N PHE A 14 24.04 -46.12 29.46
CA PHE A 14 24.60 -44.76 29.52
C PHE A 14 23.61 -43.77 28.90
N LEU A 15 23.20 -42.79 29.71
CA LEU A 15 22.43 -41.61 29.29
C LEU A 15 23.18 -40.86 28.19
N ALA A 16 22.52 -40.65 27.05
CA ALA A 16 22.74 -39.47 26.21
C ALA A 16 21.51 -39.26 25.32
N THR A 17 20.50 -38.60 25.87
CA THR A 17 19.37 -38.07 25.10
C THR A 17 19.88 -36.93 24.21
N PHE A 18 20.30 -37.26 22.98
CA PHE A 18 20.49 -36.27 21.92
C PHE A 18 19.20 -36.19 21.10
N THR A 19 18.19 -35.49 21.63
CA THR A 19 17.06 -35.02 20.82
C THR A 19 17.52 -33.79 20.06
N THR A 20 17.89 -33.97 18.79
CA THR A 20 18.15 -32.86 17.88
C THR A 20 16.82 -32.17 17.55
N VAL A 21 16.60 -30.98 18.12
CA VAL A 21 15.47 -30.12 17.77
C VAL A 21 15.79 -29.48 16.42
N MET A 22 15.14 -29.95 15.36
CA MET A 22 15.15 -29.28 14.06
C MET A 22 14.24 -28.04 14.15
N LEU A 23 14.83 -26.85 14.30
CA LEU A 23 14.09 -25.60 14.11
C LEU A 23 13.74 -25.46 12.62
N GLY A 24 12.47 -25.70 12.28
CA GLY A 24 11.92 -25.37 10.98
C GLY A 24 11.92 -23.85 10.79
N MET A 25 12.77 -23.34 9.89
CA MET A 25 12.65 -21.98 9.38
C MET A 25 11.40 -21.92 8.50
N ALA A 26 10.29 -21.41 9.02
CA ALA A 26 9.16 -21.07 8.17
C ALA A 26 9.58 -19.91 7.25
N PRO A 27 9.37 -19.98 5.93
CA PRO A 27 9.56 -18.82 5.07
C PRO A 27 8.57 -17.74 5.51
N SER A 28 9.10 -16.61 5.98
CA SER A 28 8.30 -15.40 6.19
C SER A 28 7.92 -14.86 4.82
N PHE A 29 6.78 -15.29 4.30
CA PHE A 29 6.13 -14.59 3.21
C PHE A 29 5.68 -13.24 3.76
N SER A 30 6.41 -12.17 3.45
CA SER A 30 5.88 -10.82 3.54
C SER A 30 4.60 -10.80 2.71
N GLN A 31 3.44 -10.80 3.36
CA GLN A 31 2.17 -10.63 2.66
C GLN A 31 2.21 -9.26 1.99
N VAL A 32 2.41 -9.24 0.68
CA VAL A 32 2.19 -8.06 -0.14
C VAL A 32 0.71 -7.78 -0.07
N LYS A 33 0.32 -6.96 0.91
CA LYS A 33 -1.05 -6.49 1.07
C LYS A 33 -1.29 -5.49 -0.05
N SER A 34 -1.76 -5.96 -1.21
CA SER A 34 -2.39 -5.07 -2.18
C SER A 34 -3.48 -4.33 -1.41
N SER A 35 -3.46 -2.99 -1.38
CA SER A 35 -4.51 -2.27 -0.65
C SER A 35 -5.83 -2.59 -1.35
N GLU A 36 -6.67 -3.38 -0.68
CA GLU A 36 -8.02 -3.71 -1.15
C GLU A 36 -8.93 -2.47 -1.11
N SER A 37 -8.49 -1.39 -0.46
CA SER A 37 -9.16 -0.09 -0.41
C SER A 37 -8.55 0.93 -1.37
N VAL A 38 -9.37 1.90 -1.77
CA VAL A 38 -8.91 3.08 -2.52
C VAL A 38 -7.96 3.90 -1.65
N GLY A 39 -6.80 4.24 -2.19
CA GLY A 39 -5.78 5.03 -1.51
C GLY A 39 -5.48 6.32 -2.26
N PHE A 40 -5.19 7.41 -1.55
CA PHE A 40 -4.77 8.68 -2.15
C PHE A 40 -3.39 9.07 -1.65
N PHE A 41 -2.49 9.41 -2.56
CA PHE A 41 -1.10 9.76 -2.22
C PHE A 41 -0.50 10.72 -3.24
N CYS A 42 0.69 11.23 -2.92
CA CYS A 42 1.44 12.12 -3.80
C CYS A 42 2.55 11.32 -4.51
N GLN A 43 2.52 11.30 -5.84
CA GLN A 43 3.51 10.63 -6.67
C GLN A 43 3.95 11.54 -7.81
N ASN A 44 5.19 11.41 -8.26
CA ASN A 44 5.63 12.11 -9.47
C ASN A 44 5.08 11.39 -10.70
N THR A 45 4.45 12.13 -11.62
CA THR A 45 3.97 11.60 -12.90
C THR A 45 4.49 12.43 -14.06
N PHE A 46 4.69 11.79 -15.21
CA PHE A 46 5.15 12.47 -16.41
C PHE A 46 4.03 13.34 -16.99
N ASP A 47 4.28 14.65 -17.07
CA ASP A 47 3.41 15.59 -17.75
C ASP A 47 3.90 15.80 -19.19
N LYS A 48 3.05 15.49 -20.16
CA LYS A 48 3.38 15.61 -21.58
C LYS A 48 3.53 17.07 -22.01
N ALA A 49 2.82 18.00 -21.38
CA ALA A 49 2.85 19.40 -21.75
C ALA A 49 4.15 20.10 -21.31
N SER A 50 4.66 19.77 -20.12
CA SER A 50 5.96 20.30 -19.65
C SER A 50 7.16 19.40 -19.94
N GLN A 51 6.96 18.17 -20.41
CA GLN A 51 8.02 17.16 -20.61
C GLN A 51 8.82 16.89 -19.32
N GLN A 52 8.16 16.92 -18.16
CA GLN A 52 8.80 16.79 -16.85
C GLN A 52 8.01 15.88 -15.92
N GLN A 53 8.69 15.34 -14.90
CA GLN A 53 8.05 14.64 -13.79
C GLN A 53 7.53 15.66 -12.79
N LEU A 54 6.22 15.71 -12.57
CA LEU A 54 5.57 16.67 -11.67
C LEU A 54 4.86 15.96 -10.51
N PRO A 55 4.90 16.54 -9.29
CA PRO A 55 4.16 16.01 -8.15
C PRO A 55 2.66 16.01 -8.46
N THR A 56 2.02 14.86 -8.29
CA THR A 56 0.64 14.60 -8.70
C THR A 56 -0.11 13.89 -7.59
N THR A 57 -1.29 14.40 -7.22
CA THR A 57 -2.25 13.70 -6.39
C THR A 57 -2.88 12.59 -7.21
N VAL A 58 -2.65 11.34 -6.79
CA VAL A 58 -3.15 10.14 -7.47
C VAL A 58 -4.05 9.33 -6.55
N ALA A 59 -5.02 8.64 -7.13
CA ALA A 59 -5.83 7.63 -6.46
C ALA A 59 -5.48 6.23 -6.99
N TRP A 60 -5.17 5.31 -6.08
CA TRP A 60 -5.13 3.88 -6.37
C TRP A 60 -6.56 3.33 -6.34
N ILE A 61 -7.00 2.70 -7.43
CA ILE A 61 -8.32 2.08 -7.54
C ILE A 61 -8.12 0.55 -7.66
N PRO A 62 -8.42 -0.22 -6.60
CA PRO A 62 -8.20 -1.67 -6.58
C PRO A 62 -8.94 -2.38 -7.71
N GLU A 63 -10.19 -1.99 -7.97
CA GLU A 63 -11.04 -2.55 -9.04
C GLU A 63 -10.42 -2.43 -10.44
N LYS A 64 -9.60 -1.39 -10.65
CA LYS A 64 -8.93 -1.12 -11.92
C LYS A 64 -7.46 -1.53 -11.91
N GLN A 65 -6.96 -2.01 -10.77
CA GLN A 65 -5.54 -2.30 -10.51
C GLN A 65 -4.62 -1.16 -11.01
N GLY A 66 -5.04 0.09 -10.79
CA GLY A 66 -4.43 1.22 -11.48
C GLY A 66 -4.55 2.54 -10.74
N HIS A 67 -3.73 3.49 -11.18
CA HIS A 67 -3.68 4.85 -10.66
C HIS A 67 -4.48 5.81 -11.55
N ILE A 68 -5.31 6.64 -10.92
CA ILE A 68 -5.98 7.77 -11.57
C ILE A 68 -5.30 9.07 -11.11
N ARG A 69 -4.86 9.88 -12.06
CA ARG A 69 -4.32 11.23 -11.79
C ARG A 69 -5.46 12.20 -11.53
N ILE A 70 -5.42 12.91 -10.40
CA ILE A 70 -6.47 13.87 -10.00
C ILE A 70 -5.98 15.30 -10.19
N ILE A 71 -4.82 15.65 -9.62
CA ILE A 71 -4.26 17.01 -9.67
C ILE A 71 -2.76 16.92 -9.91
N THR A 72 -2.28 17.51 -11.01
CA THR A 72 -0.85 17.71 -11.27
C THR A 72 -0.44 19.11 -10.81
N TRP A 73 0.52 19.19 -9.90
CA TRP A 73 0.96 20.44 -9.29
C TRP A 73 2.15 21.00 -10.07
N LYS A 74 1.92 22.09 -10.81
CA LYS A 74 2.93 22.70 -11.71
C LYS A 74 3.36 24.11 -11.32
N SER A 75 2.45 24.94 -10.79
CA SER A 75 2.68 26.37 -10.63
C SER A 75 3.54 26.68 -9.40
N GLU A 76 4.62 27.43 -9.54
CA GLU A 76 5.42 27.94 -8.40
C GLU A 76 4.89 29.29 -7.86
N ALA A 77 3.78 29.81 -8.38
CA ALA A 77 3.32 31.18 -8.11
C ALA A 77 2.75 31.40 -6.70
N ILE A 78 2.55 30.35 -5.90
CA ILE A 78 2.01 30.45 -4.54
C ILE A 78 3.18 30.52 -3.56
N ALA A 79 3.45 31.73 -3.06
CA ALA A 79 4.50 31.94 -2.07
C ALA A 79 4.26 31.09 -0.81
N GLY A 80 5.32 30.47 -0.30
CA GLY A 80 5.29 29.65 0.91
C GLY A 80 4.78 28.22 0.71
N TRP A 81 4.45 27.81 -0.51
CA TRP A 81 4.00 26.44 -0.81
C TRP A 81 4.54 25.93 -2.14
N THR A 82 5.50 25.00 -2.07
CA THR A 82 6.00 24.30 -3.25
C THR A 82 4.91 23.38 -3.86
N PRO A 83 4.98 23.03 -5.14
CA PRO A 83 4.12 22.01 -5.74
C PRO A 83 4.14 20.67 -4.99
N ARG A 84 5.30 20.27 -4.46
CA ARG A 84 5.45 19.02 -3.71
C ARG A 84 4.67 19.06 -2.40
N GLU A 85 4.83 20.11 -1.60
CA GLU A 85 4.12 20.27 -0.33
C GLU A 85 2.60 20.31 -0.53
N ARG A 86 2.12 21.03 -1.54
CA ARG A 86 0.69 21.05 -1.87
C ARG A 86 0.17 19.68 -2.26
N CYS A 87 0.94 18.93 -3.04
CA CYS A 87 0.59 17.57 -3.42
C CYS A 87 0.44 16.66 -2.19
N GLU A 88 1.38 16.70 -1.25
CA GLU A 88 1.31 15.88 -0.04
C GLU A 88 0.13 16.25 0.86
N VAL A 89 -0.05 17.55 1.14
CA VAL A 89 -1.14 18.04 1.98
C VAL A 89 -2.50 17.72 1.37
N VAL A 90 -2.66 17.94 0.06
CA VAL A 90 -3.94 17.70 -0.61
C VAL A 90 -4.20 16.20 -0.73
N SER A 91 -3.23 15.37 -1.09
CA SER A 91 -3.41 13.92 -1.12
C SER A 91 -3.81 13.36 0.25
N SER A 92 -3.21 13.86 1.34
CA SER A 92 -3.61 13.48 2.71
C SER A 92 -5.06 13.87 3.02
N LYS A 93 -5.50 15.07 2.61
CA LYS A 93 -6.90 15.51 2.77
C LYS A 93 -7.87 14.64 1.97
N PHE A 94 -7.51 14.29 0.73
CA PHE A 94 -8.31 13.37 -0.09
C PHE A 94 -8.48 12.02 0.61
N HIS A 95 -7.39 11.45 1.11
CA HIS A 95 -7.46 10.18 1.84
C HIS A 95 -8.38 10.30 3.06
N LYS A 96 -8.21 11.33 3.90
CA LYS A 96 -9.07 11.56 5.07
C LYS A 96 -10.55 11.73 4.72
N PHE A 97 -10.88 12.44 3.64
CA PHE A 97 -12.26 12.60 3.20
C PHE A 97 -12.85 11.32 2.60
N TYR A 98 -12.04 10.50 1.94
CA TYR A 98 -12.46 9.19 1.47
C TYR A 98 -12.81 8.27 2.65
N GLU A 99 -11.91 8.16 3.64
CA GLU A 99 -12.13 7.37 4.86
C GLU A 99 -13.37 7.85 5.64
N ALA A 100 -13.68 9.15 5.58
CA ALA A 100 -14.87 9.75 6.17
C ALA A 100 -16.16 9.59 5.32
N GLY A 101 -16.12 8.87 4.20
CA GLY A 101 -17.28 8.65 3.32
C GLY A 101 -17.74 9.89 2.53
N LYS A 102 -16.88 10.91 2.39
CA LYS A 102 -17.23 12.20 1.77
C LYS A 102 -16.84 12.32 0.29
N LEU A 103 -16.22 11.28 -0.29
CA LEU A 103 -15.71 11.28 -1.67
C LEU A 103 -16.33 10.18 -2.54
N ASN A 104 -17.65 10.01 -2.52
CA ASN A 104 -18.31 8.97 -3.33
C ASN A 104 -18.31 9.30 -4.82
N TYR A 105 -18.42 10.58 -5.14
CA TYR A 105 -18.36 11.06 -6.52
C TYR A 105 -17.48 12.31 -6.56
N LEU A 106 -16.50 12.32 -7.46
CA LEU A 106 -15.62 13.44 -7.73
C LEU A 106 -15.92 14.04 -9.10
N THR A 107 -16.02 15.36 -9.16
CA THR A 107 -16.13 16.11 -10.41
C THR A 107 -15.32 17.40 -10.34
N ASN A 108 -15.22 18.13 -11.45
CA ASN A 108 -14.61 19.45 -11.50
C ASN A 108 -15.67 20.50 -11.84
N GLY A 109 -15.40 21.74 -11.44
CA GLY A 109 -16.29 22.87 -11.72
C GLY A 109 -15.57 24.21 -11.57
N LYS A 110 -16.34 25.29 -11.59
CA LYS A 110 -15.84 26.63 -11.33
C LYS A 110 -16.66 27.31 -10.25
N VAL A 111 -15.99 27.86 -9.23
CA VAL A 111 -16.61 28.69 -8.20
C VAL A 111 -15.97 30.07 -8.28
N ARG A 112 -16.79 31.10 -8.53
CA ARG A 112 -16.33 32.48 -8.73
C ARG A 112 -15.19 32.60 -9.76
N GLY A 113 -15.26 31.80 -10.83
CA GLY A 113 -14.27 31.77 -11.90
C GLY A 113 -13.05 30.86 -11.67
N TYR A 114 -12.82 30.37 -10.44
CA TYR A 114 -11.69 29.51 -10.12
C TYR A 114 -12.02 28.03 -10.30
N PRO A 115 -11.12 27.22 -10.91
CA PRO A 115 -11.31 25.78 -11.03
C PRO A 115 -11.30 25.12 -9.65
N VAL A 116 -12.25 24.24 -9.40
CA VAL A 116 -12.38 23.48 -8.14
C VAL A 116 -12.61 22.00 -8.42
N VAL A 117 -12.19 21.16 -7.47
CA VAL A 117 -12.63 19.76 -7.38
C VAL A 117 -13.81 19.71 -6.41
N CYS A 118 -14.93 19.18 -6.88
CA CYS A 118 -16.16 19.01 -6.10
C CYS A 118 -16.32 17.53 -5.74
N ALA A 119 -16.88 17.28 -4.56
CA ALA A 119 -17.19 15.94 -4.09
C ALA A 119 -18.62 15.87 -3.54
N VAL A 120 -19.25 14.70 -3.66
CA VAL A 120 -20.56 14.41 -3.07
C VAL A 120 -20.41 13.27 -2.06
N ALA A 121 -20.98 13.47 -0.87
CA ALA A 121 -21.08 12.45 0.17
C ALA A 121 -22.29 11.54 -0.09
N LYS A 122 -22.28 10.35 0.52
CA LYS A 122 -23.39 9.38 0.44
C LYS A 122 -24.48 9.76 1.43
#